data_AF-A0A2Z3J443-F1
#
_entry.id   AF-A0A2Z3J443-F1
#
_cell.length_a   1.000
_cell.length_b   1.000
_cell.length_c   1.000
_cell.angle_alpha   90.00
_cell.angle_beta   90.00
_cell.angle_gamma   90.00
#
_symmetry.space_group_name_H-M   'P 1'
#
loop_
_entity.id
_entity.type
_entity.pdbx_description
1 polymer ?
#
loop_
_entity_poly.entity_id
_entity_poly.type
_entity_poly.pdbx_seq_one_letter_code
_entity_poly.pdbx_strand_id
1 'polypeptide(L)'
;MKKGGIAAIVVIAIIGAAIYGTGALRHAPAPNQPSPGQAPASSTSSPAGNASGNGAANKPTPNEKAAAATQKPAESPAERYCASDHDKADIQAIKQAGGLVQIFQHEGALADAYGCAKAYLKHGGKVNAVDPRADSKHLTPLLFAIKRNDPKMVHFMLNHGANPHQRGGPHHIKPYGYAVFEALHNQSTNYNAVINILDSALGNQPASSSGS
;
A
#
# COMPACT_ATOMS: atom_id res chain seq x y z
N MET A 1 60.85 37.35 -7.63
CA MET A 1 61.76 36.68 -6.67
C MET A 1 60.89 35.77 -5.81
N LYS A 2 60.98 34.44 -6.01
CA LYS A 2 61.48 33.43 -5.02
C LYS A 2 60.67 33.44 -3.70
N LYS A 3 60.20 32.35 -3.10
CA LYS A 3 60.24 30.87 -3.22
C LYS A 3 59.18 30.37 -2.21
N GLY A 4 58.45 29.27 -2.43
CA GLY A 4 58.71 27.97 -1.78
C GLY A 4 58.16 27.91 -0.33
N GLY A 5 57.52 26.87 0.20
CA GLY A 5 57.26 25.51 -0.25
C GLY A 5 56.93 24.61 0.96
N ILE A 6 56.03 23.64 0.75
CA ILE A 6 56.02 22.21 1.18
C ILE A 6 56.09 21.80 2.69
N ALA A 7 55.23 20.81 3.01
CA ALA A 7 55.43 19.64 3.90
C ALA A 7 55.36 19.84 5.42
N ALA A 8 54.92 18.89 6.27
CA ALA A 8 54.49 17.49 6.13
C ALA A 8 53.77 17.07 7.44
N ILE A 9 52.70 16.28 7.36
CA ILE A 9 52.55 14.87 7.82
C ILE A 9 52.97 14.60 9.28
N VAL A 10 52.01 14.16 10.10
CA VAL A 10 52.23 13.04 11.04
C VAL A 10 51.04 12.06 10.95
N VAL A 11 51.39 10.85 10.53
CA VAL A 11 50.66 9.58 10.57
C VAL A 11 50.81 8.95 11.96
N ILE A 12 49.82 8.15 12.41
CA ILE A 12 49.93 6.86 13.15
C ILE A 12 48.47 6.37 13.34
N ALA A 13 47.97 5.40 12.56
CA ALA A 13 48.13 3.93 12.62
C ALA A 13 47.43 3.30 13.86
N ILE A 14 46.20 2.78 13.70
CA ILE A 14 45.78 1.37 13.51
C ILE A 14 45.80 0.52 14.80
N ILE A 15 44.67 -0.14 15.09
CA ILE A 15 44.42 -1.57 15.44
C ILE A 15 42.92 -1.58 15.85
N GLY A 16 41.98 -2.36 15.32
CA GLY A 16 42.01 -3.64 14.61
C GLY A 16 41.03 -4.58 15.33
N ALA A 17 39.97 -5.03 14.66
CA ALA A 17 39.31 -6.32 14.92
C ALA A 17 38.24 -6.58 13.84
N ALA A 18 38.59 -7.46 12.91
CA ALA A 18 37.66 -8.10 11.99
C ALA A 18 36.90 -9.21 12.73
N ILE A 19 35.61 -9.37 12.44
CA ILE A 19 34.90 -10.64 12.61
C ILE A 19 34.15 -10.91 11.30
N TYR A 20 34.71 -11.82 10.51
CA TYR A 20 34.02 -12.57 9.47
C TYR A 20 33.32 -13.77 10.13
N GLY A 21 32.14 -14.14 9.63
CA GLY A 21 31.50 -15.39 10.01
C GLY A 21 30.08 -15.55 9.49
N THR A 22 29.96 -16.03 8.26
CA THR A 22 28.73 -16.49 7.58
C THR A 22 28.17 -17.78 8.17
N GLY A 23 26.83 -17.95 8.21
CA GLY A 23 26.20 -19.22 8.59
C GLY A 23 24.69 -19.32 8.34
N ALA A 24 24.34 -19.76 7.14
CA ALA A 24 23.21 -20.62 6.72
C ALA A 24 21.81 -20.52 7.38
N LEU A 25 20.84 -20.19 6.51
CA LEU A 25 19.55 -20.85 6.25
C LEU A 25 18.87 -21.59 7.44
N ARG A 26 17.72 -21.07 7.88
CA ARG A 26 16.67 -21.90 8.50
C ARG A 26 15.34 -21.68 7.79
N HIS A 27 14.88 -22.79 7.21
CA HIS A 27 13.61 -22.99 6.53
C HIS A 27 12.40 -22.61 7.41
N ALA A 28 11.39 -22.04 6.77
CA ALA A 28 10.04 -21.96 7.29
C ALA A 28 9.43 -23.37 7.47
N PRO A 29 8.56 -23.60 8.46
CA PRO A 29 7.81 -24.84 8.57
C PRO A 29 6.68 -24.90 7.52
N ALA A 30 6.60 -26.03 6.83
CA ALA A 30 5.49 -26.38 5.94
C ALA A 30 4.22 -26.76 6.74
N PRO A 31 3.01 -26.69 6.13
CA PRO A 31 1.73 -26.84 6.81
C PRO A 31 1.35 -28.31 7.06
N ASN A 32 0.61 -28.53 8.14
CA ASN A 32 -0.04 -29.80 8.48
C ASN A 32 -0.94 -30.30 7.35
N GLN A 33 -0.68 -31.51 6.85
CA GLN A 33 -1.70 -32.35 6.22
C GLN A 33 -2.15 -33.44 7.20
N PRO A 34 -3.46 -33.72 7.31
CA PRO A 34 -3.95 -34.89 8.03
C PRO A 34 -4.00 -36.10 7.10
N SER A 35 -3.69 -37.28 7.63
CA SER A 35 -4.06 -38.55 6.98
C SER A 35 -4.29 -39.65 8.02
N PRO A 36 -5.10 -40.67 7.66
CA PRO A 36 -6.12 -41.21 8.55
C PRO A 36 -5.75 -42.57 9.14
N GLY A 37 -6.43 -42.89 10.24
CA GLY A 37 -6.69 -44.28 10.62
C GLY A 37 -5.71 -44.85 11.63
N GLN A 38 -6.11 -44.82 12.91
CA GLN A 38 -6.06 -45.97 13.81
C GLN A 38 -6.81 -45.64 15.11
N ALA A 39 -7.92 -46.33 15.30
CA ALA A 39 -8.46 -46.69 16.61
C ALA A 39 -8.19 -48.21 16.78
N PRO A 40 -8.46 -48.84 17.94
CA PRO A 40 -8.88 -48.31 19.25
C PRO A 40 -8.02 -48.84 20.42
N ALA A 41 -8.15 -48.25 21.62
CA ALA A 41 -8.23 -49.02 22.87
C ALA A 41 -8.58 -48.13 24.07
N SER A 42 -9.63 -48.58 24.74
CA SER A 42 -10.19 -48.23 26.03
C SER A 42 -9.20 -48.03 27.18
N SER A 43 -9.49 -47.12 28.11
CA SER A 43 -10.02 -47.46 29.46
C SER A 43 -9.79 -46.33 30.47
N THR A 44 -10.86 -46.03 31.24
CA THR A 44 -10.89 -45.64 32.67
C THR A 44 -10.11 -44.37 33.10
N SER A 45 -10.60 -43.43 33.91
CA SER A 45 -11.64 -43.42 34.94
C SER A 45 -11.80 -41.96 35.43
N SER A 46 -13.04 -41.51 35.66
CA SER A 46 -13.40 -40.46 36.64
C SER A 46 -13.12 -40.96 38.09
N PRO A 47 -13.12 -40.15 39.18
CA PRO A 47 -14.08 -39.07 39.44
C PRO A 47 -13.66 -37.89 40.37
N ALA A 48 -14.65 -37.01 40.57
CA ALA A 48 -14.92 -36.15 41.75
C ALA A 48 -13.93 -35.00 42.00
N GLY A 49 -14.32 -33.81 42.45
CA GLY A 49 -15.53 -33.12 42.92
C GLY A 49 -15.06 -31.68 43.20
N ASN A 50 -15.80 -30.69 43.69
CA ASN A 50 -17.15 -30.54 44.15
C ASN A 50 -17.41 -29.02 44.13
N ALA A 51 -18.67 -28.62 44.06
CA ALA A 51 -19.09 -27.23 44.02
C ALA A 51 -19.11 -26.57 45.41
N SER A 52 -19.25 -25.23 45.37
CA SER A 52 -20.05 -24.40 46.30
C SER A 52 -19.33 -23.62 47.41
N GLY A 53 -19.61 -22.30 47.47
CA GLY A 53 -19.58 -21.53 48.72
C GLY A 53 -19.18 -20.06 48.60
N ASN A 54 -20.17 -19.17 48.44
CA ASN A 54 -20.36 -17.80 48.98
C ASN A 54 -19.12 -17.06 49.55
N GLY A 55 -18.83 -15.79 49.29
CA GLY A 55 -19.68 -14.63 49.04
C GLY A 55 -19.19 -13.49 49.94
N ALA A 56 -18.83 -12.33 49.40
CA ALA A 56 -18.68 -11.09 50.17
C ALA A 56 -18.67 -9.88 49.24
N ALA A 57 -19.48 -8.90 49.62
CA ALA A 57 -19.80 -7.67 48.92
C ALA A 57 -18.58 -6.77 48.66
N ASN A 58 -18.57 -6.13 47.49
CA ASN A 58 -18.20 -4.72 47.41
C ASN A 58 -19.12 -4.00 46.40
N LYS A 59 -19.75 -2.95 46.91
CA LYS A 59 -20.78 -2.12 46.26
C LYS A 59 -20.17 -1.31 45.09
N PRO A 60 -20.90 -1.12 43.97
CA PRO A 60 -20.41 -0.36 42.83
C PRO A 60 -20.44 1.15 43.11
N THR A 61 -19.35 1.85 42.76
CA THR A 61 -19.33 3.31 42.69
C THR A 61 -20.14 3.79 41.48
N PRO A 62 -20.98 4.83 41.61
CA PRO A 62 -21.73 5.40 40.49
C PRO A 62 -20.84 6.39 39.69
N ASN A 63 -21.10 6.47 38.39
CA ASN A 63 -20.43 7.23 37.31
C ASN A 63 -19.40 6.40 36.53
N GLU A 64 -19.54 6.11 35.23
CA GLU A 64 -20.52 6.47 34.22
C GLU A 64 -20.62 5.27 33.27
N LYS A 65 -21.76 4.58 33.29
CA LYS A 65 -22.21 3.87 32.10
C LYS A 65 -23.05 4.86 31.31
N ALA A 66 -22.41 5.68 30.49
CA ALA A 66 -23.08 6.46 29.47
C ALA A 66 -22.21 6.50 28.21
N ALA A 67 -22.79 5.95 27.13
CA ALA A 67 -22.32 6.00 25.76
C ALA A 67 -20.95 5.38 25.46
N ALA A 68 -20.97 4.07 25.19
CA ALA A 68 -20.26 3.56 24.03
C ALA A 68 -20.84 4.25 22.78
N ALA A 69 -20.48 5.50 22.55
CA ALA A 69 -20.62 6.14 21.25
C ALA A 69 -19.48 5.56 20.41
N THR A 70 -19.84 4.68 19.48
CA THR A 70 -18.98 4.27 18.38
C THR A 70 -18.54 5.55 17.66
N GLN A 71 -17.37 6.08 18.01
CA GLN A 71 -16.81 7.20 17.28
C GLN A 71 -16.58 6.71 15.86
N LYS A 72 -17.37 7.24 14.91
CA LYS A 72 -17.11 7.12 13.47
C LYS A 72 -15.60 7.39 13.28
N PRO A 73 -14.85 6.52 12.56
CA PRO A 73 -13.43 6.76 12.33
C PRO A 73 -13.21 8.20 11.85
N ALA A 74 -12.11 8.81 12.30
CA ALA A 74 -11.75 10.16 11.90
C ALA A 74 -11.83 10.29 10.36
N GLU A 75 -12.70 11.18 9.90
CA GLU A 75 -13.06 11.30 8.49
C GLU A 75 -11.83 11.64 7.64
N SER A 76 -11.49 10.77 6.70
CA SER A 76 -10.30 10.96 5.87
C SER A 76 -10.41 12.25 5.05
N PRO A 77 -9.28 12.85 4.63
CA PRO A 77 -9.31 14.00 3.71
C PRO A 77 -10.12 13.73 2.43
N ALA A 78 -10.14 12.48 1.95
CA ALA A 78 -10.93 12.08 0.79
C ALA A 78 -12.43 12.09 1.08
N GLU A 79 -12.86 11.50 2.21
CA GLU A 79 -14.27 11.52 2.63
C GLU A 79 -14.78 12.95 2.77
N ARG A 80 -14.03 13.82 3.49
CA ARG A 80 -14.38 15.24 3.65
C ARG A 80 -14.48 15.96 2.31
N TYR A 81 -13.54 15.71 1.41
CA TYR A 81 -13.53 16.32 0.09
C TYR A 81 -14.73 15.87 -0.74
N CYS A 82 -15.00 14.56 -0.79
CA CYS A 82 -16.03 13.96 -1.62
C CYS A 82 -17.46 14.12 -1.08
N ALA A 83 -17.64 14.44 0.20
CA ALA A 83 -18.94 14.71 0.82
C ALA A 83 -19.45 16.16 0.63
N SER A 84 -18.61 17.07 0.11
CA SER A 84 -18.96 18.48 -0.08
C SER A 84 -19.54 18.76 -1.48
N ASP A 85 -20.31 19.85 -1.64
CA ASP A 85 -20.99 20.28 -2.89
C ASP A 85 -20.06 20.65 -4.08
N HIS A 86 -18.81 20.18 -4.10
CA HIS A 86 -17.81 20.30 -5.17
C HIS A 86 -17.44 21.74 -5.61
N ASP A 87 -18.20 22.77 -5.22
CA ASP A 87 -18.02 24.16 -5.65
C ASP A 87 -16.93 24.91 -4.87
N LYS A 88 -16.57 24.42 -3.68
CA LYS A 88 -15.47 24.94 -2.84
C LYS A 88 -14.76 23.85 -2.05
N ALA A 89 -14.68 22.65 -2.60
CA ALA A 89 -13.86 21.62 -1.99
C ALA A 89 -12.40 22.13 -2.01
N ASP A 90 -11.71 22.15 -0.87
CA ASP A 90 -10.33 22.65 -0.76
C ASP A 90 -9.40 21.72 -1.55
N ILE A 91 -9.31 21.99 -2.87
CA ILE A 91 -8.48 21.26 -3.84
C ILE A 91 -7.04 21.20 -3.36
N GLN A 92 -6.58 22.25 -2.67
CA GLN A 92 -5.24 22.30 -2.14
C GLN A 92 -5.07 21.32 -0.97
N ALA A 93 -6.02 21.25 -0.04
CA ALA A 93 -5.98 20.28 1.05
C ALA A 93 -5.94 18.83 0.54
N ILE A 94 -6.84 18.44 -0.38
CA ILE A 94 -6.82 17.07 -0.92
C ILE A 94 -5.55 16.82 -1.75
N LYS A 95 -5.03 17.82 -2.48
CA LYS A 95 -3.76 17.70 -3.21
C LYS A 95 -2.59 17.41 -2.27
N GLN A 96 -2.48 18.12 -1.15
CA GLN A 96 -1.45 17.86 -0.13
C GLN A 96 -1.64 16.52 0.56
N ALA A 97 -2.88 16.05 0.66
CA ALA A 97 -3.20 14.74 1.21
C ALA A 97 -2.97 13.56 0.25
N GLY A 98 -2.53 13.79 -1.00
CA GLY A 98 -2.28 12.72 -1.99
C GLY A 98 -3.13 12.82 -3.27
N GLY A 99 -4.05 13.78 -3.35
CA GLY A 99 -4.89 14.03 -4.51
C GLY A 99 -5.71 12.80 -4.92
N LEU A 100 -5.60 12.40 -6.19
CA LEU A 100 -6.27 11.21 -6.70
C LEU A 100 -5.85 9.92 -5.98
N VAL A 101 -4.58 9.79 -5.59
CA VAL A 101 -4.13 8.59 -4.85
C VAL A 101 -4.89 8.49 -3.53
N GLN A 102 -5.07 9.61 -2.84
CA GLN A 102 -5.83 9.65 -1.59
C GLN A 102 -7.32 9.34 -1.79
N ILE A 103 -7.93 9.85 -2.86
CA ILE A 103 -9.33 9.54 -3.20
C ILE A 103 -9.51 8.04 -3.41
N PHE A 104 -8.68 7.42 -4.26
CA PHE A 104 -8.82 6.00 -4.59
C PHE A 104 -8.32 5.07 -3.49
N GLN A 105 -7.42 5.51 -2.61
CA GLN A 105 -7.02 4.75 -1.42
C GLN A 105 -8.17 4.60 -0.42
N HIS A 106 -9.08 5.58 -0.36
CA HIS A 106 -10.23 5.59 0.55
C HIS A 106 -11.56 5.27 -0.14
N GLU A 107 -11.55 4.72 -1.37
CA GLU A 107 -12.77 4.56 -2.17
C GLU A 107 -13.87 3.74 -1.49
N GLY A 108 -13.54 2.78 -0.61
CA GLY A 108 -14.52 1.98 0.11
C GLY A 108 -15.35 2.78 1.13
N ALA A 109 -14.90 3.98 1.50
CA ALA A 109 -15.63 4.91 2.34
C ALA A 109 -16.42 5.96 1.53
N LEU A 110 -16.30 5.94 0.20
CA LEU A 110 -16.91 6.92 -0.69
C LEU A 110 -18.12 6.31 -1.40
N ALA A 111 -19.22 7.07 -1.50
CA ALA A 111 -20.38 6.64 -2.28
C ALA A 111 -20.07 6.52 -3.78
N ASP A 112 -19.30 7.46 -4.33
CA ASP A 112 -18.82 7.44 -5.72
C ASP A 112 -17.40 8.03 -5.83
N ALA A 113 -16.39 7.16 -5.71
CA ALA A 113 -14.99 7.56 -5.82
C ALA A 113 -14.63 8.09 -7.23
N TYR A 114 -15.20 7.53 -8.29
CA TYR A 114 -14.92 7.95 -9.66
C TYR A 114 -15.62 9.28 -9.99
N GLY A 115 -16.84 9.50 -9.52
CA GLY A 115 -17.53 10.79 -9.55
C GLY A 115 -16.73 11.87 -8.84
N CYS A 116 -16.29 11.60 -7.62
CA CYS A 116 -15.45 12.50 -6.86
C CYS A 116 -14.10 12.77 -7.55
N ALA A 117 -13.45 11.75 -8.10
CA ALA A 117 -12.21 11.91 -8.87
C ALA A 117 -12.40 12.79 -10.12
N LYS A 118 -13.53 12.63 -10.84
CA LYS A 118 -13.88 13.51 -11.97
C LYS A 118 -14.07 14.95 -11.52
N ALA A 119 -14.77 15.18 -10.40
CA ALA A 119 -14.93 16.52 -9.82
C ALA A 119 -13.56 17.12 -9.45
N TYR A 120 -12.69 16.36 -8.77
CA TYR A 120 -11.33 16.79 -8.45
C TYR A 120 -10.56 17.26 -9.68
N LEU A 121 -10.60 16.49 -10.77
CA LEU A 121 -9.94 16.87 -12.03
C LEU A 121 -10.58 18.11 -12.67
N LYS A 122 -11.92 18.19 -12.69
CA LYS A 122 -12.66 19.34 -13.23
C LYS A 122 -12.31 20.64 -12.51
N HIS A 123 -12.10 20.58 -11.20
CA HIS A 123 -11.79 21.74 -10.35
C HIS A 123 -10.28 22.00 -10.19
N GLY A 124 -9.44 21.48 -11.10
CA GLY A 124 -8.02 21.84 -11.20
C GLY A 124 -7.04 20.84 -10.57
N GLY A 125 -7.54 19.74 -10.00
CA GLY A 125 -6.76 18.57 -9.67
C GLY A 125 -5.97 18.04 -10.87
N LYS A 126 -4.81 17.46 -10.62
CA LYS A 126 -3.89 17.00 -11.68
C LYS A 126 -3.83 15.47 -11.71
N VAL A 127 -4.15 14.89 -12.87
CA VAL A 127 -4.11 13.43 -13.10
C VAL A 127 -2.71 12.83 -12.99
N ASN A 128 -1.67 13.65 -13.24
CA ASN A 128 -0.26 13.23 -13.19
C ASN A 128 0.46 13.65 -11.90
N ALA A 129 -0.24 14.24 -10.92
CA ALA A 129 0.40 14.67 -9.68
C ALA A 129 0.87 13.47 -8.87
N VAL A 130 2.17 13.43 -8.59
CA VAL A 130 2.76 12.47 -7.66
C VAL A 130 2.22 12.74 -6.26
N ASP A 131 1.90 11.67 -5.52
CA ASP A 131 1.53 11.76 -4.11
C ASP A 131 2.65 12.46 -3.31
N PRO A 132 2.41 13.66 -2.75
CA PRO A 132 3.46 14.46 -2.13
C PRO A 132 3.74 14.04 -0.68
N ARG A 133 2.91 13.17 -0.08
CA ARG A 133 3.05 12.80 1.33
C ARG A 133 4.35 12.05 1.57
N ALA A 134 5.07 12.43 2.63
CA ALA A 134 6.38 11.89 2.98
C ALA A 134 6.34 10.41 3.38
N ASP A 135 5.21 9.92 3.89
CA ASP A 135 4.97 8.53 4.27
C ASP A 135 4.41 7.68 3.11
N SER A 136 4.24 8.27 1.92
CA SER A 136 3.79 7.56 0.73
C SER A 136 4.94 6.98 -0.08
N LYS A 137 4.60 6.13 -1.06
CA LYS A 137 5.56 5.67 -2.08
C LYS A 137 5.80 6.70 -3.19
N HIS A 138 5.25 7.92 -3.10
CA HIS A 138 5.31 8.94 -4.15
C HIS A 138 4.86 8.42 -5.52
N LEU A 139 3.75 7.68 -5.55
CA LEU A 139 3.20 7.15 -6.80
C LEU A 139 2.44 8.26 -7.55
N THR A 140 2.45 8.21 -8.87
CA THR A 140 1.41 8.87 -9.67
C THR A 140 0.10 8.09 -9.53
N PRO A 141 -1.06 8.69 -9.85
CA PRO A 141 -2.33 7.98 -9.83
C PRO A 141 -2.35 6.77 -10.77
N LEU A 142 -1.67 6.87 -11.92
CA LEU A 142 -1.51 5.73 -12.83
C LEU A 142 -0.65 4.61 -12.22
N LEU A 143 0.46 4.93 -11.55
CA LEU A 143 1.27 3.93 -10.84
C LEU A 143 0.51 3.30 -9.67
N PHE A 144 -0.33 4.07 -8.97
CA PHE A 144 -1.19 3.54 -7.91
C PHE A 144 -2.22 2.54 -8.47
N ALA A 145 -2.87 2.85 -9.60
CA ALA A 145 -3.78 1.95 -10.28
C ALA A 145 -3.09 0.64 -10.71
N ILE A 146 -1.85 0.74 -11.19
CA ILE A 146 -1.02 -0.43 -11.54
C ILE A 146 -0.71 -1.26 -10.28
N LYS A 147 -0.24 -0.64 -9.20
CA LYS A 147 0.04 -1.34 -7.92
C LYS A 147 -1.17 -2.13 -7.41
N ARG A 148 -2.36 -1.58 -7.60
CA ARG A 148 -3.63 -2.21 -7.21
C ARG A 148 -4.07 -3.34 -8.15
N ASN A 149 -3.36 -3.53 -9.26
CA ASN A 149 -3.75 -4.39 -10.38
C ASN A 149 -5.21 -4.17 -10.79
N ASP A 150 -5.60 -2.91 -10.97
CA ASP A 150 -6.98 -2.50 -11.26
C ASP A 150 -7.10 -1.94 -12.68
N PRO A 151 -7.49 -2.77 -13.67
CA PRO A 151 -7.68 -2.35 -15.06
C PRO A 151 -8.66 -1.17 -15.23
N LYS A 152 -9.72 -1.12 -14.42
CA LYS A 152 -10.73 -0.05 -14.51
C LYS A 152 -10.14 1.28 -14.07
N MET A 153 -9.38 1.28 -12.98
CA MET A 153 -8.67 2.47 -12.51
C MET A 153 -7.58 2.90 -13.49
N VAL A 154 -6.85 1.96 -14.10
CA VAL A 154 -5.86 2.26 -15.15
C VAL A 154 -6.52 2.97 -16.34
N HIS A 155 -7.62 2.43 -16.86
CA HIS A 155 -8.39 3.09 -17.93
C HIS A 155 -8.87 4.47 -17.53
N PHE A 156 -9.41 4.62 -16.32
CA PHE A 156 -9.87 5.91 -15.83
C PHE A 156 -8.74 6.95 -15.87
N MET A 157 -7.55 6.62 -15.37
CA MET A 157 -6.42 7.55 -15.38
C MET A 157 -6.01 7.91 -16.81
N LEU A 158 -5.89 6.93 -17.71
CA LEU A 158 -5.48 7.16 -19.11
C LEU A 158 -6.52 8.01 -19.86
N ASN A 159 -7.80 7.70 -19.72
CA ASN A 159 -8.90 8.45 -20.35
C ASN A 159 -8.96 9.91 -19.86
N HIS A 160 -8.45 10.17 -18.66
CA HIS A 160 -8.34 11.51 -18.09
C HIS A 160 -6.96 12.17 -18.34
N GLY A 161 -6.15 11.64 -19.25
CA GLY A 161 -4.89 12.25 -19.68
C GLY A 161 -3.67 11.92 -18.81
N ALA A 162 -3.70 10.80 -18.07
CA ALA A 162 -2.51 10.30 -17.42
C ALA A 162 -1.43 9.97 -18.46
N ASN A 163 -0.22 10.46 -18.23
CA ASN A 163 0.92 10.23 -19.11
C ASN A 163 1.51 8.84 -18.85
N PRO A 164 1.48 7.90 -19.81
CA PRO A 164 1.99 6.54 -19.65
C PRO A 164 3.53 6.47 -19.52
N HIS A 165 4.22 7.61 -19.63
CA HIS A 165 5.65 7.76 -19.41
C HIS A 165 6.03 8.52 -18.15
N GLN A 166 5.06 9.08 -17.40
CA GLN A 166 5.36 9.85 -16.20
C GLN A 166 5.94 8.95 -15.12
N ARG A 167 7.16 9.26 -14.71
CA ARG A 167 7.86 8.52 -13.66
C ARG A 167 7.35 8.91 -12.28
N GLY A 168 7.37 7.94 -11.37
CA GLY A 168 7.08 8.10 -9.94
C GLY A 168 7.52 6.87 -9.17
N GLY A 169 7.12 6.75 -7.91
CA GLY A 169 7.48 5.62 -7.07
C GLY A 169 8.92 5.70 -6.51
N PRO A 170 9.29 4.73 -5.64
CA PRO A 170 10.60 4.67 -4.97
C PRO A 170 11.80 4.50 -5.92
N HIS A 171 11.56 4.17 -7.19
CA HIS A 171 12.62 3.97 -8.20
C HIS A 171 12.49 4.89 -9.41
N HIS A 172 11.67 5.95 -9.31
CA HIS A 172 11.43 6.88 -10.40
C HIS A 172 11.12 6.14 -11.73
N ILE A 173 10.20 5.16 -11.65
CA ILE A 173 9.95 4.17 -12.69
C ILE A 173 8.73 4.57 -13.54
N LYS A 174 8.76 4.20 -14.83
CA LYS A 174 7.64 4.43 -15.75
C LYS A 174 6.52 3.39 -15.52
N PRO A 175 5.25 3.72 -15.81
CA PRO A 175 4.10 2.83 -15.70
C PRO A 175 4.31 1.39 -16.20
N TYR A 176 4.72 1.21 -17.46
CA TYR A 176 4.93 -0.14 -18.01
C TYR A 176 6.00 -0.93 -17.26
N GLY A 177 7.15 -0.32 -16.98
CA GLY A 177 8.22 -0.96 -16.21
C GLY A 177 7.77 -1.31 -14.79
N TYR A 178 6.90 -0.49 -14.18
CA TYR A 178 6.34 -0.78 -12.86
C TYR A 178 5.36 -1.96 -12.89
N ALA A 179 4.52 -2.09 -13.94
CA ALA A 179 3.65 -3.25 -14.10
C ALA A 179 4.45 -4.55 -14.25
N VAL A 180 5.52 -4.54 -15.05
CA VAL A 180 6.42 -5.70 -15.19
C VAL A 180 7.13 -6.01 -13.88
N PHE A 181 7.62 -4.99 -13.17
CA PHE A 181 8.24 -5.15 -11.85
C PHE A 181 7.28 -5.83 -10.86
N GLU A 182 6.04 -5.33 -10.72
CA GLU A 182 5.05 -5.91 -9.82
C GLU A 182 4.69 -7.36 -10.22
N ALA A 183 4.57 -7.66 -11.52
CA ALA A 183 4.31 -9.01 -12.02
C ALA A 183 5.43 -10.01 -11.66
N LEU A 184 6.70 -9.57 -11.73
CA LEU A 184 7.85 -10.42 -11.39
C LEU A 184 7.95 -10.67 -9.87
N HIS A 185 7.60 -9.68 -9.05
CA HIS A 185 7.63 -9.80 -7.60
C HIS A 185 6.41 -10.52 -7.01
N ASN A 186 5.28 -10.51 -7.71
CA ASN A 186 4.06 -11.18 -7.30
C ASN A 186 3.51 -12.10 -8.39
N GLN A 187 4.15 -13.26 -8.52
CA GLN A 187 3.81 -14.29 -9.52
C GLN A 187 2.40 -14.88 -9.34
N SER A 188 1.77 -14.68 -8.19
CA SER A 188 0.40 -15.15 -7.92
C SER A 188 -0.68 -14.24 -8.50
N THR A 189 -0.31 -13.03 -8.92
CA THR A 189 -1.25 -12.01 -9.41
C THR A 189 -1.06 -11.83 -10.91
N ASN A 190 -2.16 -11.92 -11.66
CA ASN A 190 -2.13 -11.75 -13.12
C ASN A 190 -2.19 -10.26 -13.50
N TYR A 191 -1.08 -9.74 -14.01
CA TYR A 191 -0.96 -8.36 -14.48
C TYR A 191 -1.23 -8.18 -15.98
N ASN A 192 -1.54 -9.24 -16.72
CA ASN A 192 -1.66 -9.19 -18.20
C ASN A 192 -2.69 -8.16 -18.66
N ALA A 193 -3.83 -8.03 -17.95
CA ALA A 193 -4.83 -7.03 -18.29
C ALA A 193 -4.28 -5.60 -18.19
N VAL A 194 -3.58 -5.27 -17.11
CA VAL A 194 -2.94 -3.96 -16.93
C VAL A 194 -1.83 -3.74 -17.96
N ILE A 195 -1.00 -4.75 -18.22
CA ILE A 195 0.08 -4.69 -19.21
C ILE A 195 -0.48 -4.42 -20.61
N ASN A 196 -1.55 -5.12 -21.02
CA ASN A 196 -2.18 -4.94 -22.33
C ASN A 196 -2.77 -3.54 -22.51
N ILE A 197 -3.37 -2.96 -21.44
CA ILE A 197 -3.89 -1.59 -21.47
C ILE A 197 -2.75 -0.60 -21.66
N LEU A 198 -1.63 -0.78 -20.95
CA LEU A 198 -0.46 0.08 -21.08
C LEU A 198 0.20 -0.06 -22.46
N ASP A 199 0.28 -1.28 -23.00
CA ASP A 199 0.80 -1.54 -24.34
C ASP A 199 0.01 -0.77 -25.41
N SER A 200 -1.32 -0.84 -25.32
CA SER A 200 -2.24 -0.07 -26.17
C SER A 200 -2.01 1.44 -26.02
N ALA A 201 -1.86 1.94 -24.80
CA ALA A 201 -1.62 3.35 -24.51
C ALA A 201 -0.25 3.85 -25.00
N LEU A 202 0.72 2.95 -25.18
CA LEU A 202 2.05 3.25 -25.70
C LEU A 202 2.11 3.16 -27.25
N GLY A 203 1.04 2.68 -27.90
CA GLY A 203 1.02 2.44 -29.34
C GLY A 203 1.82 1.20 -29.77
N ASN A 204 2.12 0.30 -28.83
CA ASN A 204 3.01 -0.86 -29.04
C ASN A 204 2.26 -2.14 -29.46
N GLN A 205 1.10 -2.02 -30.10
CA GLN A 205 0.38 -3.21 -30.57
C GLN A 205 1.27 -4.02 -31.53
N PRO A 206 1.44 -5.34 -31.32
CA PRO A 206 2.00 -6.19 -32.37
C PRO A 206 1.08 -6.00 -33.57
N ALA A 207 1.65 -5.55 -34.70
CA ALA A 207 0.94 -5.23 -35.93
C ALA A 207 -0.20 -6.22 -36.11
N SER A 208 -1.44 -5.75 -35.95
CA SER A 208 -2.62 -6.57 -36.18
C SER A 208 -2.46 -7.07 -37.60
N SER A 209 -2.30 -8.38 -37.74
CA SER A 209 -2.35 -9.05 -39.03
C SER A 209 -3.70 -8.74 -39.63
N SER A 210 -3.75 -7.68 -40.43
CA SER A 210 -4.84 -7.39 -41.35
C SER A 210 -4.81 -8.50 -42.40
N GLY A 211 -5.39 -9.64 -42.02
CA GLY A 211 -5.84 -10.66 -42.94
C GLY A 211 -7.15 -10.21 -43.53
N SER A 212 -7.12 -9.91 -44.83
CA SER A 212 -7.94 -10.51 -45.89
C SER A 212 -7.92 -9.62 -47.12
#